data_AF-A0A955ATE8-F1
#
_entry.id   AF-A0A955ATE8-F1
#
_cell.length_a   1.000
_cell.length_b   1.000
_cell.length_c   1.000
_cell.angle_alpha   90.00
_cell.angle_beta   90.00
_cell.angle_gamma   90.00
#
_symmetry.space_group_name_H-M   'P 1'
#
loop_
_entity.id
_entity.type
_entity.pdbx_description
1 polymer ?
#
loop_
_entity_poly.entity_id
_entity_poly.type
_entity_poly.pdbx_seq_one_letter_code
_entity_poly.pdbx_strand_id
1 'polypeptide(L)' 'LGNQARLSDDSGRTWSDPLIISGDGVSGDLGYPSTVELSDGTLLTAWYENMAKSPNAVLRQARWELV' A
#
# COMPACT_ATOMS: atom_id res chain seq x y z
N LEU A 1 6.28 9.51 -3.54
CA LEU A 1 6.58 8.08 -3.80
C LEU A 1 5.88 7.25 -2.74
N GLY A 2 5.79 5.93 -2.92
CA GLY A 2 5.15 5.05 -1.94
C GLY A 2 4.00 4.23 -2.53
N ASN A 3 3.27 3.55 -1.66
CA ASN A 3 2.26 2.57 -2.02
C ASN A 3 0.86 3.18 -2.01
N GLN A 4 0.10 2.86 -3.05
CA GLN A 4 -1.27 3.35 -3.26
C GLN A 4 -2.16 2.17 -3.64
N ALA A 5 -3.46 2.29 -3.36
CA ALA A 5 -4.50 1.44 -3.89
C ALA A 5 -5.38 2.22 -4.86
N ARG A 6 -6.02 1.50 -5.78
CA ARG A 6 -7.12 2.00 -6.61
C ARG A 6 -8.22 0.95 -6.61
N LEU A 7 -9.45 1.40 -6.62
CA LEU A 7 -10.62 0.53 -6.66
C LEU A 7 -11.16 0.50 -8.09
N SER A 8 -11.75 -0.63 -8.46
CA SER A 8 -12.49 -0.78 -9.69
C SER A 8 -13.80 -1.49 -9.37
N ASP A 9 -14.91 -0.91 -9.82
CA ASP A 9 -16.26 -1.48 -9.74
C ASP A 9 -16.68 -2.19 -11.04
N ASP A 10 -15.83 -2.12 -12.08
CA ASP A 10 -16.12 -2.61 -13.42
C ASP A 10 -15.13 -3.69 -13.90
N SER A 11 -14.61 -4.48 -12.95
CA SER A 11 -13.66 -5.57 -13.21
C SER A 11 -12.33 -5.12 -13.85
N GLY A 12 -11.82 -3.96 -13.43
CA GLY A 12 -10.52 -3.43 -13.79
C GLY A 12 -10.47 -2.63 -15.10
N ARG A 13 -11.63 -2.25 -15.67
CA ARG A 13 -11.68 -1.45 -16.91
C ARG A 13 -11.42 0.02 -16.62
N THR A 14 -11.98 0.53 -15.53
CA THR A 14 -11.72 1.85 -14.98
C THR A 14 -11.28 1.74 -13.52
N TRP A 15 -10.62 2.79 -13.06
CA TRP A 15 -10.01 2.83 -11.73
C TRP A 15 -10.30 4.17 -11.07
N SER A 16 -10.56 4.13 -9.77
CA SER A 16 -10.72 5.32 -8.95
C SER A 16 -9.45 6.19 -8.93
N ASP A 17 -9.58 7.39 -8.37
CA ASP A 17 -8.44 8.13 -7.86
C ASP A 17 -7.65 7.31 -6.84
N PRO A 18 -6.33 7.57 -6.70
CA PRO A 18 -5.49 6.77 -5.82
C PRO A 18 -5.81 7.03 -4.35
N LEU A 19 -5.88 5.96 -3.58
CA LEU A 19 -5.88 5.98 -2.13
C LEU A 19 -4.43 5.77 -1.65
N ILE A 20 -3.92 6.72 -0.87
CA ILE A 20 -2.54 6.65 -0.37
C ILE A 20 -2.49 5.71 0.83
N ILE A 21 -1.75 4.60 0.70
CA ILE A 21 -1.44 3.67 1.81
C ILE A 21 -0.15 4.12 2.51
N SER A 22 0.85 4.51 1.71
CA SER A 22 2.12 5.08 2.18
C SER A 22 2.56 6.15 1.19
N GLY A 23 2.81 7.37 1.68
CA GLY A 23 3.22 8.52 0.87
C GLY A 23 4.61 9.06 1.21
N ASP A 24 5.31 8.44 2.16
CA ASP A 24 6.57 8.90 2.74
C ASP A 24 7.81 8.22 2.13
N GLY A 25 7.64 7.52 1.00
CA GLY A 25 8.73 6.82 0.35
C GLY A 25 9.87 7.73 -0.10
N VAL A 26 11.10 7.37 0.27
CA VAL A 26 12.31 8.19 0.06
C VAL A 26 13.06 7.82 -1.22
N SER A 27 12.72 6.70 -1.85
CA SER A 27 13.29 6.22 -3.12
C SER A 27 12.26 5.36 -3.88
N GLY A 28 12.62 4.89 -5.08
CA GLY A 28 11.80 3.92 -5.84
C GLY A 28 12.00 2.46 -5.44
N ASP A 29 12.90 2.18 -4.50
CA ASP A 29 13.20 0.84 -3.99
C ASP A 29 12.18 0.46 -2.91
N LEU A 30 10.94 0.23 -3.37
CA LEU A 30 9.78 -0.11 -2.55
C LEU A 30 8.72 -0.84 -3.39
N GLY A 31 7.77 -1.47 -2.71
CA GLY A 31 6.54 -1.97 -3.32
C GLY A 31 6.27 -3.43 -3.06
N TYR A 32 5.72 -4.11 -4.09
CA TYR A 32 5.19 -5.47 -3.99
C TYR A 32 4.17 -5.60 -2.85
N PRO A 33 3.12 -4.74 -2.84
CA PRO A 33 2.12 -4.78 -1.78
C PRO A 33 1.29 -6.06 -1.87
N SER A 34 0.96 -6.63 -0.72
CA SER A 34 -0.02 -7.70 -0.55
C SER A 34 -1.05 -7.27 0.48
N THR A 35 -2.33 -7.41 0.16
CA THR A 35 -3.45 -6.95 0.99
C THR A 35 -4.32 -8.13 1.39
N VAL A 36 -4.72 -8.16 2.65
CA VAL A 36 -5.76 -9.05 3.19
C VAL A 36 -6.85 -8.23 3.86
N GLU A 37 -8.08 -8.74 3.83
CA GLU A 37 -9.19 -8.24 4.64
C GLU A 37 -9.16 -8.91 6.02
N LEU A 38 -9.31 -8.12 7.08
CA LEU A 38 -9.37 -8.59 8.46
C LEU A 38 -10.82 -8.85 8.88
N SER A 39 -11.02 -9.57 9.99
CA SER A 39 -12.35 -9.98 10.46
C SER A 39 -13.30 -8.84 10.82
N ASP A 40 -12.78 -7.63 11.02
CA ASP A 40 -13.55 -6.42 11.31
C ASP A 40 -13.83 -5.55 10.07
N GLY A 41 -13.54 -6.07 8.87
CA GLY A 41 -13.78 -5.39 7.59
C GLY A 41 -12.69 -4.38 7.21
N THR A 42 -11.68 -4.19 8.05
CA THR A 42 -10.52 -3.35 7.69
C THR A 42 -9.53 -4.11 6.82
N LEU A 43 -8.70 -3.39 6.07
CA LEU A 43 -7.68 -3.95 5.19
C LEU A 43 -6.29 -3.80 5.82
N LEU A 44 -5.47 -4.84 5.71
CA LEU A 44 -4.04 -4.80 6.05
C LEU A 44 -3.23 -4.98 4.77
N THR A 45 -2.37 -4.01 4.46
CA THR A 45 -1.43 -4.11 3.35
C THR A 45 -0.01 -4.17 3.89
N ALA A 46 0.78 -5.14 3.43
CA ALA A 46 2.20 -5.28 3.73
C ALA A 46 3.05 -5.15 2.45
N TRP A 47 4.24 -4.57 2.55
CA TRP A 47 5.17 -4.34 1.42
C TRP A 47 6.61 -4.26 1.90
N TYR A 48 7.58 -4.34 0.98
CA TYR A 48 8.98 -4.03 1.30
C TYR A 48 9.32 -2.59 0.93
N GLU A 49 10.22 -1.96 1.68
CA GLU A 49 10.66 -0.59 1.41
C GLU A 49 12.03 -0.29 1.98
N ASN A 50 12.83 0.46 1.20
CA ASN A 50 14.06 1.07 1.65
C ASN A 50 13.79 2.38 2.39
N MET A 51 14.24 2.47 3.64
CA MET A 51 14.01 3.62 4.53
C MET A 51 15.29 4.46 4.68
N ALA A 52 15.16 5.78 4.73
CA ALA A 52 16.31 6.71 4.73
C ALA A 52 17.38 6.47 5.82
N LYS A 53 17.01 5.82 6.93
CA LYS A 53 17.90 5.53 8.06
C LYS A 53 18.16 4.03 8.25
N SER A 54 17.74 3.19 7.32
CA SER A 54 17.93 1.75 7.39
C SER A 54 19.02 1.31 6.40
N PRO A 55 20.00 0.50 6.84
CA PRO A 55 21.01 -0.04 5.93
C PRO A 55 20.45 -1.12 4.99
N ASN A 56 19.28 -1.68 5.30
CA ASN A 56 18.58 -2.71 4.51
C ASN A 56 17.13 -2.30 4.27
N ALA A 57 16.52 -2.86 3.22
CA ALA A 57 15.07 -2.79 3.08
C ALA A 57 14.36 -3.52 4.23
N VAL A 58 13.17 -3.02 4.59
CA VAL A 58 12.34 -3.55 5.68
C VAL A 58 10.96 -3.92 5.16
N LEU A 59 10.28 -4.82 5.87
CA LEU A 59 8.84 -4.99 5.69
C LEU A 59 8.10 -3.92 6.48
N ARG A 60 7.17 -3.23 5.83
CA ARG A 60 6.21 -2.31 6.44
C ARG A 60 4.80 -2.85 6.25
N GLN A 61 3.89 -2.35 7.08
CA GLN A 61 2.47 -2.61 6.96
C GLN A 61 1.67 -1.38 7.35
N ALA A 62 0.47 -1.25 6.78
CA ALA A 62 -0.52 -0.26 7.15
C ALA A 62 -1.91 -0.91 7.17
N ARG A 63 -2.69 -0.54 8.19
CA ARG A 63 -4.09 -0.91 8.31
C ARG A 63 -4.94 0.29 7.88
N TRP A 64 -5.93 0.05 7.04
CA TRP A 64 -6.75 1.10 6.41
C TRP A 64 -8.16 0.57 6.10
N GLU A 65 -9.06 1.47 5.70
CA GLU A 65 -10.48 1.18 5.45
C GLU A 65 -10.92 1.77 4.12
N LEU A 66 -11.94 1.18 3.50
CA LEU A 66 -12.65 1.78 2.36
C LEU A 66 -13.67 2.78 2.92
N VAL A 67 -13.58 4.04 2.49
CA VAL A 67 -14.54 5.11 2.81
C VAL A 67 -15.49 5.37 1.66
#